data_AF-A0A7S3KDX4-F1
#
_entry.id   AF-A0A7S3KDX4-F1
#
_cell.length_a   1.000
_cell.length_b   1.000
_cell.length_c   1.000
_cell.angle_alpha   90.00
_cell.angle_beta   90.00
_cell.angle_gamma   90.00
#
_symmetry.space_group_name_H-M   'P 1'
#
loop_
_entity.id
_entity.type
_entity.pdbx_description
1 polymer ?
#
loop_
_entity_poly.entity_id
_entity_poly.type
_entity_poly.pdbx_seq_one_letter_code
_entity_poly.pdbx_strand_id
1 'polypeptide(L)'
;MMGGEGIEPFINLIEGGRDGQTFQDMKDFFYYSMVKSKTEGEDTTKTRKLDGKVSINQLGNLMRAMGHYPTLKEIENMVNEVEFAHFSENCEKVDRFDLDTFVKLFVNHRPVFGIGRPHIEKAFNTLFVDSKDKKPLAKVPRESFLQELASEGEPLMNQELGNLLDKLVGKSNIKEALGEEIWPETFAKDILSFEEVEEDEDDQEENYDPAMEGVTPDGTFDHNVIPEENFD
;
A
#
# COMPACT_ATOMS: atom_id res chain seq x y z
N MET A 1 3.18 -31.30 7.94
CA MET A 1 3.34 -29.83 7.98
C MET A 1 4.68 -29.50 7.33
N MET A 2 4.70 -29.24 6.03
CA MET A 2 5.90 -28.77 5.34
C MET A 2 5.85 -27.24 5.32
N GLY A 3 6.35 -26.60 6.37
CA GLY A 3 6.79 -25.21 6.26
C GLY A 3 8.06 -25.22 5.44
N GLY A 4 8.07 -24.58 4.27
CA GLY A 4 9.28 -24.50 3.44
C GLY A 4 10.46 -23.90 4.22
N GLU A 5 11.68 -24.32 3.88
CA GLU A 5 12.89 -23.76 4.46
C GLU A 5 13.27 -22.44 3.77
N GLY A 6 13.78 -21.48 4.53
CA GLY A 6 14.31 -20.23 3.98
C GLY A 6 13.24 -19.23 3.56
N ILE A 7 13.43 -18.62 2.38
CA ILE A 7 12.57 -17.54 1.87
C ILE A 7 11.35 -18.05 1.08
N GLU A 8 11.37 -19.32 0.66
CA GLU A 8 10.33 -19.92 -0.19
C GLU A 8 8.89 -19.77 0.36
N PRO A 9 8.62 -19.92 1.67
CA PRO A 9 7.28 -19.67 2.20
C PRO A 9 6.79 -18.24 1.96
N PHE A 10 7.69 -17.25 2.05
CA PHE A 10 7.35 -15.85 1.84
C PHE A 10 7.15 -15.53 0.37
N ILE A 11 7.95 -16.12 -0.52
CA ILE A 11 7.78 -15.97 -1.97
C ILE A 11 6.42 -16.54 -2.40
N ASN A 12 5.99 -17.66 -1.82
CA ASN A 12 4.69 -18.25 -2.14
C ASN A 12 3.50 -17.41 -1.67
N LEU A 13 3.69 -16.45 -0.77
CA LEU A 13 2.66 -15.49 -0.36
C LEU A 13 2.57 -14.29 -1.32
N ILE A 14 3.49 -14.18 -2.28
CA ILE A 14 3.45 -13.18 -3.34
C ILE A 14 2.64 -13.73 -4.50
N GLU A 15 1.79 -12.90 -5.08
CA GLU A 15 1.01 -13.26 -6.25
C GLU A 15 1.91 -13.66 -7.43
N GLY A 16 1.64 -14.85 -8.00
CA GLY A 16 2.46 -15.45 -9.04
C GLY A 16 3.80 -16.05 -8.55
N GLY A 17 4.11 -15.95 -7.26
CA GLY A 17 5.32 -16.53 -6.66
C GLY A 17 6.61 -16.01 -7.30
N ARG A 18 7.61 -16.89 -7.43
CA ARG A 18 8.96 -16.54 -7.90
C ARG A 18 9.02 -16.07 -9.36
N ASP A 19 8.11 -16.57 -10.17
CA ASP A 19 8.02 -16.24 -11.61
C ASP A 19 6.96 -15.16 -11.88
N GLY A 20 6.25 -14.71 -10.84
CA GLY A 20 5.25 -13.65 -10.92
C GLY A 20 5.86 -12.26 -11.14
N GLN A 21 5.09 -11.39 -11.79
CA GLN A 21 5.52 -10.02 -12.11
C GLN A 21 5.92 -9.25 -10.84
N THR A 22 5.13 -9.35 -9.77
CA THR A 22 5.41 -8.71 -8.48
C THR A 22 6.80 -9.04 -7.94
N PHE A 23 7.23 -10.32 -8.00
CA PHE A 23 8.57 -10.69 -7.54
C PHE A 23 9.68 -10.20 -8.48
N GLN A 24 9.41 -10.12 -9.79
CA GLN A 24 10.35 -9.50 -10.73
C GLN A 24 10.51 -8.00 -10.44
N ASP A 25 9.41 -7.28 -10.21
CA ASP A 25 9.42 -5.85 -9.87
C ASP A 25 10.18 -5.60 -8.55
N MET A 26 9.97 -6.45 -7.54
CA MET A 26 10.72 -6.38 -6.28
C MET A 26 12.23 -6.48 -6.52
N LYS A 27 12.67 -7.40 -7.37
CA LYS A 27 14.10 -7.52 -7.72
C LYS A 27 14.59 -6.27 -8.43
N ASP A 28 13.86 -5.81 -9.44
CA ASP A 28 14.26 -4.68 -10.27
C ASP A 28 14.39 -3.40 -9.44
N PHE A 29 13.40 -3.09 -8.58
CA PHE A 29 13.49 -1.95 -7.67
C PHE A 29 14.60 -2.12 -6.63
N PHE A 30 14.79 -3.32 -6.10
CA PHE A 30 15.87 -3.59 -5.13
C PHE A 30 17.26 -3.36 -5.75
N TYR A 31 17.50 -3.88 -6.95
CA TYR A 31 18.76 -3.66 -7.65
C TYR A 31 18.93 -2.20 -8.09
N TYR A 32 17.85 -1.52 -8.49
CA TYR A 32 17.89 -0.10 -8.77
C TYR A 32 18.28 0.72 -7.53
N SER A 33 17.66 0.47 -6.39
CA SER A 33 18.03 1.09 -5.10
C SER A 33 19.46 0.77 -4.68
N MET A 34 19.98 -0.40 -5.03
CA MET A 34 21.38 -0.76 -4.79
C MET A 34 22.35 0.06 -5.64
N VAL A 35 22.00 0.36 -6.89
CA VAL A 35 22.81 1.23 -7.76
C VAL A 35 22.76 2.66 -7.24
N LYS A 36 21.55 3.16 -6.94
CA LYS A 36 21.32 4.52 -6.45
C LYS A 36 21.94 4.79 -5.07
N SER A 37 21.97 3.81 -4.18
CA SER A 37 22.49 3.98 -2.82
C SER A 37 24.02 4.03 -2.73
N LYS A 38 24.75 3.82 -3.83
CA LYS A 38 26.21 3.90 -3.82
C LYS A 38 26.71 5.34 -3.94
N THR A 39 27.76 5.63 -3.17
CA THR A 39 28.41 6.94 -3.06
C THR A 39 28.94 7.48 -4.40
N GLU A 40 29.11 6.63 -5.42
CA GLU A 40 29.55 7.04 -6.76
C GLU A 40 28.42 7.57 -7.67
N GLY A 41 27.15 7.53 -7.22
CA GLY A 41 26.00 8.00 -8.01
C GLY A 41 25.69 7.11 -9.22
N GLU A 42 24.74 7.56 -10.05
CA GLU A 42 24.34 6.88 -11.30
C GLU A 42 25.39 7.09 -12.42
N ASP A 43 26.12 8.21 -12.37
CA ASP A 43 27.10 8.67 -13.37
C ASP A 43 28.53 8.12 -13.12
N THR A 44 28.69 6.79 -13.12
CA THR A 44 30.02 6.15 -13.02
C THR A 44 30.25 5.11 -14.12
N THR A 45 31.43 5.14 -14.73
CA THR A 45 31.89 4.16 -15.74
C THR A 45 32.69 3.00 -15.13
N LYS A 46 32.80 2.92 -13.80
CA LYS A 46 33.52 1.85 -13.11
C LYS A 46 32.68 0.58 -13.00
N THR A 47 33.34 -0.58 -13.06
CA THR A 47 32.71 -1.88 -12.81
C THR A 47 32.15 -1.94 -11.39
N ARG A 48 30.82 -2.00 -11.27
CA ARG A 48 30.12 -2.02 -9.97
C ARG A 48 30.23 -3.41 -9.35
N LYS A 49 30.77 -3.52 -8.13
CA LYS A 49 30.60 -4.73 -7.29
C LYS A 49 29.31 -4.58 -6.48
N LEU A 50 28.24 -5.25 -6.91
CA LEU A 50 26.99 -5.34 -6.13
C LEU A 50 27.24 -6.27 -4.93
N ASP A 51 27.13 -5.74 -3.72
CA ASP A 51 27.30 -6.47 -2.45
C ASP A 51 26.02 -7.19 -2.02
N GLY A 52 24.96 -7.13 -2.83
CA GLY A 52 23.68 -7.78 -2.56
C GLY A 52 22.84 -7.08 -1.50
N LYS A 53 23.24 -5.88 -1.04
CA LYS A 53 22.59 -5.18 0.07
C LYS A 53 22.20 -3.74 -0.26
N VAL A 54 21.13 -3.27 0.36
CA VAL A 54 20.60 -1.90 0.25
C VAL A 54 20.53 -1.27 1.64
N SER A 55 20.74 0.04 1.74
CA SER A 55 20.62 0.76 3.02
C SER A 55 19.18 0.76 3.53
N ILE A 56 18.99 0.59 4.85
CA ILE A 56 17.69 0.68 5.53
C ILE A 56 16.92 1.98 5.21
N ASN A 57 17.62 3.07 4.91
CA ASN A 57 17.01 4.34 4.52
C ASN A 57 16.23 4.29 3.19
N GLN A 58 16.45 3.27 2.35
CA GLN A 58 15.69 3.07 1.11
C GLN A 58 14.44 2.22 1.30
N LEU A 59 14.22 1.65 2.49
CA LEU A 59 13.12 0.73 2.74
C LEU A 59 11.75 1.35 2.43
N GLY A 60 11.51 2.56 2.91
CA GLY A 60 10.26 3.28 2.61
C GLY A 60 10.08 3.58 1.12
N ASN A 61 11.16 3.85 0.38
CA ASN A 61 11.09 4.08 -1.07
C ASN A 61 10.79 2.78 -1.83
N LEU A 62 11.37 1.66 -1.40
CA LEU A 62 11.12 0.35 -1.98
C LEU A 62 9.68 -0.11 -1.76
N MET A 63 9.13 0.08 -0.55
CA MET A 63 7.72 -0.19 -0.28
C MET A 63 6.79 0.63 -1.20
N ARG A 64 7.08 1.94 -1.35
CA ARG A 64 6.33 2.84 -2.24
C ARG A 64 6.44 2.47 -3.71
N ALA A 65 7.61 2.01 -4.17
CA ALA A 65 7.80 1.55 -5.53
C ALA A 65 6.97 0.28 -5.84
N MET A 66 6.75 -0.56 -4.82
CA MET A 66 5.87 -1.72 -4.91
C MET A 66 4.37 -1.39 -4.74
N GLY A 67 3.99 -0.11 -4.74
CA GLY A 67 2.60 0.33 -4.59
C GLY A 67 2.09 0.31 -3.15
N HIS A 68 2.96 0.16 -2.14
CA HIS A 68 2.60 0.25 -0.73
C HIS A 68 3.02 1.59 -0.12
N TYR A 69 2.10 2.30 0.52
CA TYR A 69 2.32 3.64 1.07
C TYR A 69 2.31 3.63 2.62
N PRO A 70 3.37 3.12 3.28
CA PRO A 70 3.46 3.14 4.73
C PRO A 70 3.66 4.57 5.26
N THR A 71 3.08 4.82 6.42
CA THR A 71 3.34 6.01 7.25
C THR A 71 4.81 6.09 7.66
N LEU A 72 5.32 7.27 8.01
CA LEU A 72 6.65 7.43 8.59
C LEU A 72 6.81 6.58 9.85
N LYS A 73 5.77 6.41 10.66
CA LYS A 73 5.84 5.56 11.84
C LYS A 73 6.02 4.07 11.49
N GLU A 74 5.30 3.58 10.49
CA GLU A 74 5.46 2.20 10.00
C GLU A 74 6.85 2.00 9.38
N ILE A 75 7.35 2.98 8.63
CA ILE A 75 8.72 2.94 8.09
C ILE A 75 9.73 2.89 9.23
N GLU A 76 9.58 3.71 10.27
CA GLU A 76 10.45 3.68 11.45
C GLU A 76 10.43 2.29 12.13
N ASN A 77 9.25 1.69 12.27
CA ASN A 77 9.11 0.36 12.87
C ASN A 77 9.82 -0.71 12.03
N MET A 78 9.64 -0.70 10.70
CA MET A 78 10.32 -1.64 9.81
C MET A 78 11.84 -1.43 9.78
N VAL A 79 12.29 -0.17 9.83
CA VAL A 79 13.71 0.18 9.91
C VAL A 79 14.31 -0.36 11.22
N ASN A 80 13.61 -0.18 12.34
CA ASN A 80 14.01 -0.72 13.63
C ASN A 80 14.04 -2.27 13.63
N GLU A 81 13.06 -2.92 13.00
CA GLU A 81 13.03 -4.38 12.87
C GLU A 81 14.31 -4.91 12.21
N VAL A 82 14.78 -4.24 11.16
CA VAL A 82 16.04 -4.59 10.48
C VAL A 82 17.27 -4.18 11.30
N GLU A 83 17.27 -2.96 11.85
CA GLU A 83 18.41 -2.41 12.58
C GLU A 83 18.78 -3.27 13.79
N PHE A 84 17.76 -3.81 14.47
CA PHE A 84 17.90 -4.60 15.68
C PHE A 84 17.77 -6.12 15.46
N ALA A 85 17.73 -6.60 14.21
CA ALA A 85 17.47 -8.01 13.88
C ALA A 85 18.41 -9.01 14.59
N HIS A 86 19.68 -8.65 14.80
CA HIS A 86 20.68 -9.47 15.50
C HIS A 86 21.14 -8.89 16.83
N PHE A 87 20.56 -7.77 17.26
CA PHE A 87 21.07 -7.01 18.39
C PHE A 87 21.10 -7.81 19.70
N SER A 88 20.17 -8.75 19.89
CA SER A 88 20.12 -9.66 21.03
C SER A 88 21.28 -10.68 21.07
N GLU A 89 21.86 -11.00 19.91
CA GLU A 89 22.88 -12.06 19.76
C GLU A 89 24.30 -11.49 19.73
N ASN A 90 24.50 -10.36 19.03
CA ASN A 90 25.81 -9.80 18.78
C ASN A 90 25.98 -8.35 19.25
N CYS A 91 24.93 -7.70 19.76
CA CYS A 91 24.90 -6.27 20.11
C CYS A 91 25.30 -5.35 18.94
N GLU A 92 25.16 -5.80 17.69
CA GLU A 92 25.47 -5.01 16.49
C GLU A 92 24.19 -4.47 15.85
N LYS A 93 24.28 -3.24 15.37
CA LYS A 93 23.24 -2.60 14.56
C LYS A 93 23.52 -2.85 13.09
N VAL A 94 22.49 -3.20 12.34
CA VAL A 94 22.58 -3.43 10.90
C VAL A 94 21.99 -2.24 10.14
N ASP A 95 22.76 -1.65 9.23
CA ASP A 95 22.32 -0.50 8.43
C ASP A 95 21.97 -0.85 6.97
N ARG A 96 22.11 -2.14 6.61
CA ARG A 96 21.90 -2.67 5.25
C ARG A 96 21.24 -4.04 5.26
N PHE A 97 20.29 -4.27 4.36
CA PHE A 97 19.53 -5.53 4.23
C PHE A 97 19.61 -6.11 2.81
N ASP A 98 19.36 -7.41 2.69
CA ASP A 98 19.34 -8.15 1.41
C ASP A 98 17.91 -8.30 0.85
N LEU A 99 17.81 -8.88 -0.35
CA LEU A 99 16.53 -9.09 -1.04
C LEU A 99 15.59 -10.02 -0.23
N ASP A 100 16.13 -11.06 0.41
CA ASP A 100 15.32 -12.00 1.18
C ASP A 100 14.69 -11.32 2.39
N THR A 101 15.45 -10.44 3.07
CA THR A 101 14.94 -9.60 4.15
C THR A 101 13.88 -8.64 3.63
N PHE A 102 14.08 -8.04 2.45
CA PHE A 102 13.08 -7.18 1.83
C PHE A 102 11.77 -7.90 1.56
N VAL A 103 11.83 -9.11 1.00
CA VAL A 103 10.65 -9.93 0.70
C VAL A 103 9.86 -10.26 1.97
N LYS A 104 10.54 -10.61 3.07
CA LYS A 104 9.91 -10.84 4.37
C LYS A 104 9.18 -9.59 4.88
N LEU A 105 9.87 -8.45 4.87
CA LEU A 105 9.29 -7.18 5.32
C LEU A 105 8.09 -6.78 4.47
N PHE A 106 8.20 -6.92 3.15
CA PHE A 106 7.11 -6.61 2.24
C PHE A 106 5.89 -7.46 2.54
N VAL A 107 6.03 -8.79 2.63
CA VAL A 107 4.90 -9.69 2.90
C VAL A 107 4.28 -9.43 4.28
N ASN A 108 5.10 -9.15 5.30
CA ASN A 108 4.62 -8.94 6.66
C ASN A 108 3.89 -7.60 6.86
N HIS A 109 4.31 -6.56 6.15
CA HIS A 109 3.77 -5.20 6.30
C HIS A 109 2.85 -4.79 5.14
N ARG A 110 2.67 -5.65 4.12
CA ARG A 110 1.74 -5.39 3.02
C ARG A 110 0.31 -5.29 3.56
N PRO A 111 -0.41 -4.19 3.26
CA PRO A 111 -1.80 -4.04 3.66
C PRO A 111 -2.64 -5.00 2.84
N VAL A 112 -3.64 -5.59 3.49
CA VAL A 112 -4.55 -6.54 2.85
C VAL A 112 -5.37 -5.87 1.74
N PHE A 113 -5.67 -4.58 1.89
CA PHE A 113 -6.44 -3.79 0.94
C PHE A 113 -5.67 -2.52 0.53
N GLY A 114 -5.69 -2.20 -0.77
CA GLY A 114 -5.11 -0.98 -1.29
C GLY A 114 -5.93 0.27 -0.93
N ILE A 115 -5.29 1.44 -1.05
CA ILE A 115 -5.99 2.73 -0.99
C ILE A 115 -6.55 3.02 -2.37
N GLY A 116 -7.80 3.44 -2.45
CA GLY A 116 -8.50 3.77 -3.69
C GLY A 116 -9.34 5.03 -3.55
N ARG A 117 -9.97 5.48 -4.64
CA ARG A 117 -10.81 6.70 -4.66
C ARG A 117 -11.83 6.76 -3.51
N PRO A 118 -12.59 5.69 -3.19
CA PRO A 118 -13.59 5.74 -2.12
C PRO A 118 -13.00 6.03 -0.75
N HIS A 119 -11.76 5.59 -0.50
CA HIS A 119 -11.06 5.85 0.75
C HIS A 119 -10.69 7.32 0.88
N ILE A 120 -10.26 7.96 -0.21
CA ILE A 120 -9.94 9.39 -0.25
C ILE A 120 -11.20 10.22 -0.05
N GLU A 121 -12.27 9.93 -0.79
CA GLU A 121 -13.55 10.63 -0.65
C GLU A 121 -14.13 10.50 0.77
N LYS A 122 -14.07 9.29 1.35
CA LYS A 122 -14.49 9.05 2.74
C LYS A 122 -13.65 9.86 3.74
N ALA A 123 -12.35 9.99 3.50
CA ALA A 123 -11.47 10.81 4.34
C ALA A 123 -11.86 12.29 4.26
N PHE A 124 -12.08 12.81 3.05
CA PHE A 124 -12.58 14.19 2.86
C PHE A 124 -13.91 14.41 3.58
N ASN A 125 -14.84 13.47 3.46
CA ASN A 125 -16.15 13.55 4.11
C ASN A 125 -16.08 13.52 5.64
N THR A 126 -15.01 12.94 6.20
CA THR A 126 -14.79 12.85 7.65
C THR A 126 -14.07 14.08 8.19
N LEU A 127 -13.08 14.59 7.46
CA LEU A 127 -12.25 15.73 7.88
C LEU A 127 -12.97 17.07 7.68
N PHE A 128 -13.73 17.20 6.59
CA PHE A 128 -14.33 18.46 6.18
C PHE A 128 -15.85 18.42 6.33
N VAL A 129 -16.32 18.69 7.54
CA VAL A 129 -17.76 18.76 7.85
C VAL A 129 -18.20 20.19 8.17
N ASP A 130 -19.41 20.54 7.73
CA ASP A 130 -20.03 21.81 8.11
C ASP A 130 -20.36 21.82 9.61
N SER A 131 -19.82 22.79 10.35
CA SER A 131 -20.02 22.91 11.79
C SER A 131 -21.48 23.09 12.21
N LYS A 132 -22.37 23.52 11.32
CA LYS A 132 -23.80 23.73 11.61
C LYS A 132 -24.63 22.48 11.33
N ASP A 133 -24.45 21.89 10.17
CA ASP A 133 -25.30 20.78 9.70
C ASP A 133 -24.67 19.40 9.91
N LYS A 134 -23.40 19.34 10.34
CA LYS A 134 -22.58 18.11 10.48
C LYS A 134 -22.57 17.25 9.21
N LYS A 135 -22.72 17.90 8.05
CA LYS A 135 -22.69 17.25 6.74
C LYS A 135 -21.32 17.44 6.10
N PRO A 136 -20.85 16.47 5.32
CA PRO A 136 -19.65 16.64 4.50
C PRO A 136 -19.75 17.86 3.59
N LEU A 137 -18.65 18.60 3.49
CA LEU A 137 -18.52 19.68 2.53
C LEU A 137 -18.33 19.10 1.13
N ALA A 138 -19.21 19.45 0.19
CA ALA A 138 -19.07 19.05 -1.21
C ALA A 138 -17.80 19.63 -1.88
N LYS A 139 -17.31 20.75 -1.35
CA LYS A 139 -16.10 21.43 -1.80
C LYS A 139 -15.36 22.02 -0.61
N VAL A 140 -14.05 21.83 -0.59
CA VAL A 140 -13.20 22.20 0.54
C VAL A 140 -12.40 23.45 0.18
N PRO A 141 -12.47 24.53 0.99
CA PRO A 141 -11.60 25.68 0.80
C PRO A 141 -10.13 25.26 0.88
N ARG A 142 -9.30 25.70 -0.07
CA ARG A 142 -7.87 25.36 -0.11
C ARG A 142 -7.17 25.64 1.22
N GLU A 143 -7.46 26.78 1.86
CA GLU A 143 -6.83 27.18 3.12
C GLU A 143 -7.12 26.16 4.24
N SER A 144 -8.36 25.67 4.34
CA SER A 144 -8.73 24.63 5.29
C SER A 144 -8.01 23.32 4.99
N PHE A 145 -7.93 22.92 3.72
CA PHE A 145 -7.19 21.73 3.32
C PHE A 145 -5.69 21.80 3.66
N LEU A 146 -5.06 22.94 3.38
CA LEU A 146 -3.65 23.15 3.72
C LEU A 146 -3.41 23.18 5.23
N GLN A 147 -4.38 23.68 6.00
CA GLN A 147 -4.30 23.65 7.45
C GLN A 147 -4.32 22.21 7.97
N GLU A 148 -5.28 21.39 7.53
CA GLU A 148 -5.39 19.98 7.93
C GLU A 148 -4.13 19.19 7.57
N LEU A 149 -3.58 19.37 6.37
CA LEU A 149 -2.32 18.72 5.97
C LEU A 149 -1.11 19.13 6.81
N ALA A 150 -1.13 20.34 7.38
CA ALA A 150 -0.04 20.87 8.19
C ALA A 150 -0.17 20.54 9.67
N SER A 151 -1.38 20.25 10.17
CA SER A 151 -1.65 20.02 11.60
C SER A 151 -1.98 18.58 11.96
N GLU A 152 -2.63 17.82 11.08
CA GLU A 152 -3.13 16.48 11.37
C GLU A 152 -2.22 15.39 10.80
N GLY A 153 -2.03 14.32 11.57
CA GLY A 153 -1.25 13.16 11.14
C GLY A 153 0.25 13.46 10.99
N GLU A 154 0.79 13.17 9.80
CA GLU A 154 2.19 13.42 9.45
C GLU A 154 2.28 14.75 8.69
N PRO A 155 2.75 15.84 9.34
CA PRO A 155 2.59 17.18 8.82
C PRO A 155 3.36 17.36 7.52
N LEU A 156 2.68 17.84 6.49
CA LEU A 156 3.24 18.11 5.18
C LEU A 156 3.44 19.62 5.00
N MET A 157 4.70 20.05 4.90
CA MET A 157 5.00 21.48 4.77
C MET A 157 4.63 21.99 3.37
N ASN A 158 4.28 23.28 3.25
CA ASN A 158 3.95 23.90 1.96
C ASN A 158 5.08 23.76 0.91
N GLN A 159 6.35 23.79 1.33
CA GLN A 159 7.46 23.60 0.41
C GLN A 159 7.52 22.15 -0.12
N GLU A 160 7.22 21.18 0.74
CA GLU A 160 7.18 19.76 0.37
C GLU A 160 5.98 19.49 -0.54
N LEU A 161 4.81 20.02 -0.19
CA LEU A 161 3.60 19.93 -1.01
C LEU A 161 3.81 20.54 -2.40
N GLY A 162 4.46 21.70 -2.51
CA GLY A 162 4.80 22.30 -3.80
C GLY A 162 5.68 21.39 -4.67
N ASN A 163 6.68 20.74 -4.06
CA ASN A 163 7.53 19.78 -4.75
C ASN A 163 6.77 18.50 -5.17
N LEU A 164 5.78 18.08 -4.38
CA LEU A 164 4.93 16.93 -4.73
C LEU A 164 4.00 17.28 -5.89
N LEU A 165 3.35 18.46 -5.86
CA LEU A 165 2.47 18.92 -6.93
C LEU A 165 3.23 19.17 -8.24
N ASP A 166 4.49 19.60 -8.17
CA ASP A 166 5.34 19.69 -9.36
C ASP A 166 5.56 18.32 -10.02
N LYS A 167 5.77 17.27 -9.21
CA LYS A 167 5.94 15.90 -9.73
C LYS A 167 4.64 15.27 -10.23
N LEU A 168 3.51 15.58 -9.60
CA LEU A 168 2.20 14.99 -9.92
C LEU A 168 1.55 15.68 -11.12
N VAL A 169 1.53 17.01 -11.14
CA VAL A 169 0.77 17.81 -12.13
C VAL A 169 1.62 18.85 -12.87
N GLY A 170 2.94 18.89 -12.64
CA GLY A 170 3.83 19.86 -13.29
C GLY A 170 3.66 21.30 -12.81
N LYS A 171 3.04 21.50 -11.64
CA LYS A 171 2.74 22.82 -11.07
C LYS A 171 3.25 22.92 -9.64
N SER A 172 4.38 23.61 -9.45
CA SER A 172 4.94 23.88 -8.12
C SER A 172 4.15 24.92 -7.31
N ASN A 173 3.37 25.77 -7.97
CA ASN A 173 2.50 26.74 -7.28
C ASN A 173 1.21 26.07 -6.80
N ILE A 174 1.09 25.89 -5.48
CA ILE A 174 -0.08 25.28 -4.80
C ILE A 174 -1.40 25.93 -5.23
N LYS A 175 -1.43 27.26 -5.42
CA LYS A 175 -2.66 27.98 -5.80
C LYS A 175 -3.12 27.64 -7.22
N GLU A 176 -2.17 27.45 -8.14
CA GLU A 176 -2.45 27.09 -9.53
C GLU A 176 -2.73 25.60 -9.71
N ALA A 177 -2.19 24.77 -8.81
CA ALA A 177 -2.38 23.33 -8.80
C ALA A 177 -3.75 22.95 -8.20
N LEU A 178 -4.12 23.51 -7.05
CA LEU A 178 -5.33 23.13 -6.30
C LEU A 178 -6.54 24.06 -6.54
N GLY A 179 -6.34 25.26 -7.10
CA GLY A 179 -7.40 26.27 -7.22
C GLY A 179 -7.81 26.87 -5.88
N GLU A 180 -8.98 27.52 -5.82
CA GLU A 180 -9.53 28.09 -4.57
C GLU A 180 -10.33 27.04 -3.75
N GLU A 181 -10.99 26.12 -4.43
CA GLU A 181 -11.84 25.08 -3.85
C GLU A 181 -11.45 23.72 -4.41
N ILE A 182 -11.33 22.74 -3.52
CA ILE A 182 -10.92 21.37 -3.84
C ILE A 182 -12.15 20.47 -3.81
N TRP A 183 -12.34 19.72 -4.89
CA TRP A 183 -13.39 18.70 -5.01
C TRP A 183 -12.75 17.34 -4.72
N PRO A 184 -13.24 16.55 -3.75
CA PRO A 184 -12.64 15.27 -3.37
C PRO A 184 -12.43 14.32 -4.55
N GLU A 185 -13.42 14.23 -5.45
CA GLU A 185 -13.45 13.35 -6.60
C GLU A 185 -12.40 13.77 -7.64
N THR A 186 -12.40 15.08 -7.97
CA THR A 186 -11.41 15.68 -8.88
C THR A 186 -10.00 15.59 -8.29
N PHE A 187 -9.85 15.71 -6.98
CA PHE A 187 -8.55 15.59 -6.31
C PHE A 187 -8.01 14.15 -6.41
N ALA A 188 -8.85 13.15 -6.12
CA ALA A 188 -8.46 11.75 -6.22
C ALA A 188 -8.09 11.36 -7.66
N LYS A 189 -8.85 11.86 -8.65
CA LYS A 189 -8.63 11.56 -10.06
C LYS A 189 -7.51 12.36 -10.71
N ASP A 190 -7.56 13.69 -10.65
CA ASP A 190 -6.69 14.56 -11.45
C ASP A 190 -5.35 14.86 -10.76
N ILE A 191 -5.30 14.86 -9.42
CA ILE A 191 -4.07 15.12 -8.67
C ILE A 191 -3.37 13.82 -8.31
N LEU A 192 -4.10 12.87 -7.71
CA LEU A 192 -3.51 11.60 -7.26
C LEU A 192 -3.50 10.53 -8.35
N SER A 193 -4.17 10.76 -9.49
CA SER A 193 -4.23 9.81 -10.59
C SER A 193 -4.71 8.42 -10.18
N PHE A 194 -5.55 8.33 -9.14
CA PHE A 194 -6.24 7.06 -8.88
C PHE A 194 -7.14 6.79 -10.07
N GLU A 195 -7.00 5.65 -10.73
CA GLU A 195 -7.92 5.22 -11.77
C GLU A 195 -9.22 4.71 -11.12
N GLU A 196 -10.33 4.84 -11.85
CA GLU A 196 -11.54 4.09 -11.52
C GLU A 196 -11.16 2.67 -11.96
N VAL A 197 -10.90 1.80 -11.00
CA VAL A 197 -10.96 0.37 -11.31
C VAL A 197 -12.43 0.17 -11.64
N GLU A 198 -12.74 -0.04 -12.92
CA GLU A 198 -14.01 -0.66 -13.28
C GLU A 198 -14.03 -1.93 -12.42
N GLU A 199 -15.01 -2.02 -11.51
CA GLU A 199 -15.29 -3.30 -10.86
C GLU A 199 -15.55 -4.24 -12.03
N ASP A 200 -14.59 -5.12 -12.34
CA ASP A 200 -14.86 -6.21 -13.26
C ASP A 200 -16.11 -6.89 -12.69
N GLU A 201 -17.20 -6.88 -13.45
CA GLU A 201 -18.50 -7.51 -13.12
C GLU A 201 -18.39 -9.05 -12.98
N ASP A 202 -17.19 -9.58 -12.78
CA ASP A 202 -16.85 -10.99 -12.60
C ASP A 202 -16.91 -11.43 -11.12
N ASP A 203 -17.03 -10.50 -10.17
CA ASP A 203 -17.56 -10.79 -8.83
C ASP A 203 -19.11 -10.68 -8.85
N GLN A 204 -19.74 -11.31 -9.85
CA GLN A 204 -21.14 -11.70 -9.69
C GLN A 204 -21.19 -12.66 -8.50
N GLU A 205 -21.82 -12.17 -7.43
CA GLU A 205 -22.42 -12.96 -6.37
C GLU A 205 -22.71 -14.37 -6.89
N GLU A 206 -21.96 -15.37 -6.41
CA GLU A 206 -22.40 -16.76 -6.52
C GLU A 206 -23.80 -16.80 -5.96
N ASN A 207 -24.76 -16.90 -6.87
CA ASN A 207 -26.18 -16.87 -6.60
C ASN A 207 -26.46 -18.04 -5.64
N TYR A 208 -26.52 -17.72 -4.34
CA TYR A 208 -26.83 -18.67 -3.30
C TYR A 208 -28.30 -19.04 -3.49
N ASP A 209 -28.56 -20.08 -4.27
CA ASP A 209 -29.90 -20.64 -4.44
C ASP A 209 -30.23 -21.45 -3.18
N PRO A 210 -31.13 -20.96 -2.30
CA PRO A 210 -31.51 -21.68 -1.09
C PRO A 210 -32.23 -23.01 -1.40
N ALA A 211 -32.53 -23.33 -2.67
CA ALA A 211 -33.10 -24.62 -3.07
C ALA A 211 -32.09 -25.79 -3.11
N MET A 212 -30.78 -25.53 -2.94
CA MET A 212 -29.72 -26.56 -2.97
C MET A 212 -29.32 -27.08 -1.58
N GLU A 213 -29.98 -26.64 -0.51
CA GLU A 213 -29.78 -27.19 0.84
C GLU A 213 -30.34 -28.63 0.90
N GLY A 214 -29.44 -29.63 0.81
CA GLY A 214 -29.78 -31.05 1.01
C GLY A 214 -29.50 -32.00 -0.16
N VAL A 215 -28.87 -31.53 -1.24
CA VAL A 215 -28.50 -32.38 -2.39
C VAL A 215 -26.99 -32.63 -2.38
N THR A 216 -26.58 -33.89 -2.27
CA THR A 216 -25.16 -34.26 -2.41
C THR A 216 -24.72 -34.13 -3.88
N PRO A 217 -23.41 -33.97 -4.18
CA PRO A 217 -22.90 -33.72 -5.53
C PRO A 217 -23.23 -34.80 -6.59
N ASP A 218 -23.79 -35.94 -6.19
CA ASP A 218 -24.26 -37.02 -7.05
C ASP A 218 -25.77 -36.98 -7.35
N GLY A 219 -26.48 -35.94 -6.90
CA GLY A 219 -27.91 -35.75 -7.15
C GLY A 219 -28.81 -36.65 -6.29
N THR A 220 -28.27 -37.23 -5.21
CA THR A 220 -29.06 -37.97 -4.23
C THR A 220 -29.45 -37.08 -3.05
N PHE A 221 -30.67 -37.27 -2.54
CA PHE A 221 -31.16 -36.54 -1.37
C PHE A 221 -30.61 -37.20 -0.10
N ASP A 222 -30.00 -36.41 0.78
CA ASP A 222 -29.51 -36.92 2.07
C ASP A 222 -30.70 -37.19 3.00
N HIS A 223 -30.98 -38.48 3.24
CA HIS A 223 -32.08 -38.93 4.09
C HIS A 223 -31.84 -38.70 5.59
N ASN A 224 -30.75 -38.02 6.00
CA ASN A 224 -30.47 -37.71 7.40
C ASN A 224 -30.92 -36.32 7.86
N VAL A 225 -31.56 -35.51 7.00
CA VAL A 225 -32.17 -34.25 7.44
C VAL A 225 -33.60 -34.53 7.93
N ILE A 226 -33.74 -34.73 9.24
CA ILE A 226 -35.04 -34.68 9.91
C ILE A 226 -35.47 -33.20 9.92
N PRO A 227 -36.63 -32.82 9.36
CA PRO A 227 -37.13 -31.47 9.49
C PRO A 227 -37.52 -31.22 10.95
N GLU A 228 -36.93 -30.22 11.60
CA GLU A 228 -37.53 -29.67 12.82
C GLU A 228 -38.82 -28.95 12.41
N GLU A 229 -39.95 -29.61 12.67
CA GLU A 229 -41.29 -29.03 12.57
C GLU A 229 -41.41 -27.85 13.54
N ASN A 230 -41.76 -26.68 12.99
CA ASN A 230 -42.28 -25.56 13.76
C ASN A 230 -43.59 -25.99 14.45
N PHE A 231 -43.60 -25.98 15.78
CA PHE A 231 -44.85 -25.89 16.54
C PHE A 231 -45.10 -24.42 16.91
N ASP A 232 -46.28 -23.94 16.53
CA ASP A 232 -46.88 -22.64 16.87
C ASP A 232 -46.85 -22.33 18.39
#